data_AF-A0A962IG19-F1
#
_entry.id   AF-A0A962IG19-F1
#
_cell.length_a   1.000
_cell.length_b   1.000
_cell.length_c   1.000
_cell.angle_alpha   90.00
_cell.angle_beta   90.00
_cell.angle_gamma   90.00
#
_symmetry.space_group_name_H-M   'P 1'
#
loop_
_entity.id
_entity.type
_entity.pdbx_description
1 polymer ?
#
loop_
_entity_poly.entity_id
_entity_poly.type
_entity_poly.pdbx_seq_one_letter_code
_entity_poly.pdbx_strand_id
1 'polypeptide(L)'
;MSLNISAKEVKPLRVNYGYVARRIGDERPASRYQEAICDVQPTANFHYPPTWEPEKQLYDPSRTAIVMQDWYAFNDPRQYYYSSYVSARARQQESMENNFALIEKNRLTDSIPAALQDQVRQLLIPLR
;
A
#
# COMPACT_ATOMS: atom_id res chain seq x y z
N MET A 1 37.49 -1.31 -9.98
CA MET A 1 37.98 -1.70 -8.64
C MET A 1 36.83 -1.58 -7.66
N SER A 2 36.27 -2.69 -7.20
CA SER A 2 35.24 -2.70 -6.14
C SER A 2 35.93 -2.75 -4.78
N LEU A 3 35.81 -1.68 -3.99
CA LEU A 3 36.25 -1.63 -2.60
C LEU A 3 35.30 -2.47 -1.75
N ASN A 4 35.77 -3.61 -1.25
CA ASN A 4 35.06 -4.40 -0.24
C ASN A 4 35.50 -3.93 1.15
N ILE A 5 34.64 -3.15 1.80
CA ILE A 5 34.85 -2.67 3.16
C ILE A 5 34.48 -3.80 4.12
N SER A 6 35.43 -4.30 4.90
CA SER A 6 35.17 -5.33 5.92
C SER A 6 34.54 -4.70 7.17
N ALA A 7 33.26 -4.99 7.42
CA ALA A 7 32.59 -4.64 8.67
C ALA A 7 32.67 -5.81 9.66
N LYS A 8 32.78 -5.51 10.97
CA LYS A 8 32.63 -6.54 12.01
C LYS A 8 31.17 -6.95 12.10
N GLU A 9 30.88 -8.23 11.92
CA GLU A 9 29.54 -8.78 12.04
C GLU A 9 29.21 -9.08 13.52
N VAL A 10 28.02 -8.66 13.97
CA VAL A 10 27.49 -8.98 15.30
C VAL A 10 26.35 -9.96 15.14
N LYS A 11 26.45 -11.12 15.80
CA LYS A 11 25.41 -12.16 15.72
C LYS A 11 24.17 -11.75 16.52
N PRO A 12 23.00 -11.58 15.89
CA PRO A 12 21.77 -11.22 16.60
C PRO A 12 21.19 -12.41 17.37
N LEU A 13 20.48 -12.13 18.47
CA LEU A 13 19.77 -13.16 19.25
C LEU A 13 18.51 -13.68 18.52
N ARG A 14 17.90 -12.83 17.71
CA ARG A 14 16.75 -13.13 16.84
C ARG A 14 16.78 -12.17 15.64
N VAL A 15 16.21 -12.61 14.53
CA VAL A 15 16.16 -11.81 13.30
C VAL A 15 14.80 -11.15 13.07
N ASN A 16 13.73 -11.69 13.66
CA ASN A 16 12.35 -11.24 13.44
C ASN A 16 11.61 -10.95 14.75
N TYR A 17 10.51 -10.18 14.66
CA TYR A 17 9.52 -10.13 15.73
C TYR A 17 8.79 -11.47 15.86
N GLY A 18 8.40 -11.85 17.07
CA GLY A 18 7.80 -13.16 17.32
C GLY A 18 6.51 -13.44 16.54
N TYR A 19 5.70 -12.41 16.23
CA TYR A 19 4.50 -12.59 15.41
C TYR A 19 4.84 -12.84 13.94
N VAL A 20 5.83 -12.14 13.39
CA VAL A 20 6.32 -12.35 12.02
C VAL A 20 6.96 -13.74 11.88
N ALA A 21 7.80 -14.11 12.86
CA ALA A 21 8.46 -15.41 12.93
C ALA A 21 7.48 -16.59 12.86
N ARG A 22 6.34 -16.51 13.56
CA ARG A 22 5.29 -17.54 13.50
C ARG A 22 4.71 -17.75 12.11
N ARG A 23 4.82 -16.76 11.22
CA ARG A 23 4.29 -16.82 9.85
C ARG A 23 5.33 -17.26 8.83
N ILE A 24 6.56 -16.73 8.90
CA ILE A 24 7.58 -16.92 7.86
C ILE A 24 8.82 -17.69 8.33
N GLY A 25 8.89 -18.04 9.62
CA GLY A 25 10.04 -18.67 10.26
C GLY A 25 11.10 -17.66 10.75
N ASP A 26 12.12 -18.20 11.42
CA ASP A 26 13.25 -17.44 11.99
C ASP A 26 14.57 -17.64 11.22
N GLU A 27 14.54 -18.42 10.14
CA GLU A 27 15.73 -18.70 9.34
C GLU A 27 16.18 -17.52 8.49
N ARG A 28 15.25 -16.60 8.17
CA ARG A 28 15.49 -15.48 7.26
C ARG A 28 14.90 -14.18 7.82
N PRO A 29 15.60 -13.04 7.69
CA PRO A 29 15.04 -11.74 8.04
C PRO A 29 13.79 -11.45 7.22
N ALA A 30 12.77 -10.92 7.89
CA ALA A 30 11.54 -10.48 7.26
C ALA A 30 11.78 -9.30 6.31
N SER A 31 10.98 -9.23 5.24
CA SER A 31 10.90 -8.02 4.44
C SER A 31 10.26 -6.88 5.22
N ARG A 32 10.57 -5.62 4.84
CA ARG A 32 9.92 -4.43 5.42
C ARG A 32 8.40 -4.46 5.28
N TYR A 33 7.91 -5.05 4.19
CA TYR A 33 6.49 -5.24 3.97
C TYR A 33 5.88 -6.18 5.01
N GLN A 34 6.46 -7.37 5.20
CA GLN A 34 5.97 -8.35 6.17
C GLN A 34 5.96 -7.78 7.60
N GLU A 35 7.03 -7.09 8.02
CA GLU A 35 7.07 -6.44 9.34
C GLU A 35 6.00 -5.34 9.50
N ALA A 36 5.67 -4.64 8.41
CA ALA A 36 4.70 -3.53 8.45
C ALA A 36 3.24 -3.98 8.44
N ILE A 37 2.94 -5.20 7.99
CA ILE A 37 1.55 -5.63 7.73
C ILE A 37 1.10 -6.87 8.50
N CYS A 38 1.99 -7.83 8.80
CA CYS A 38 1.60 -9.10 9.40
C CYS A 38 1.20 -8.93 10.87
N ASP A 39 0.00 -9.37 11.25
CA ASP A 39 -0.51 -9.40 12.65
C ASP A 39 -0.39 -8.08 13.44
N VAL A 40 -0.36 -6.94 12.75
CA VAL A 40 -0.31 -5.62 13.40
C VAL A 40 -1.68 -5.22 13.99
N GLN A 41 -2.78 -5.75 13.44
CA GLN A 41 -4.13 -5.42 13.87
C GLN A 41 -4.51 -6.20 15.14
N PRO A 42 -5.13 -5.54 16.15
CA PRO A 42 -5.74 -6.24 17.27
C PRO A 42 -6.87 -7.17 16.81
N THR A 43 -6.93 -8.37 17.35
CA THR A 43 -7.93 -9.39 16.96
C THR A 43 -8.83 -9.87 18.10
N ALA A 44 -8.51 -9.51 19.35
CA ALA A 44 -9.23 -9.99 20.52
C ALA A 44 -9.16 -8.99 21.69
N ASN A 45 -9.97 -9.24 22.72
CA ASN A 45 -10.00 -8.51 24.00
C ASN A 45 -10.38 -7.02 23.84
N PHE A 46 -11.33 -6.73 22.95
CA PHE A 46 -11.91 -5.39 22.85
C PHE A 46 -12.73 -5.08 24.09
N HIS A 47 -12.58 -3.87 24.62
CA HIS A 47 -13.18 -3.48 25.90
C HIS A 47 -14.67 -3.12 25.76
N TYR A 48 -15.06 -2.57 24.61
CA TYR A 48 -16.39 -2.05 24.38
C TYR A 48 -16.86 -2.37 22.96
N PRO A 49 -18.17 -2.63 22.76
CA PRO A 49 -18.75 -2.72 21.43
C PRO A 49 -18.79 -1.34 20.74
N PRO A 50 -18.78 -1.29 19.40
CA PRO A 50 -18.95 -0.04 18.66
C PRO A 50 -20.35 0.54 18.88
N THR A 51 -20.45 1.86 19.07
CA THR A 51 -21.73 2.56 19.29
C THR A 51 -22.64 2.57 18.06
N TRP A 52 -22.06 2.39 16.87
CA TRP A 52 -22.76 2.43 15.58
C TRP A 52 -23.19 1.04 15.07
N GLU A 53 -22.69 -0.04 15.67
CA GLU A 53 -23.13 -1.42 15.38
C GLU A 53 -22.87 -2.33 16.60
N PRO A 54 -23.79 -2.32 17.58
CA PRO A 54 -23.58 -3.02 18.85
C PRO A 54 -23.52 -4.56 18.75
N GLU A 55 -24.06 -5.13 17.67
CA GLU A 55 -24.12 -6.57 17.40
C GLU A 55 -22.75 -7.18 17.03
N LYS A 56 -21.73 -6.35 16.72
CA LYS A 56 -20.42 -6.79 16.25
C LYS A 56 -19.29 -6.26 17.10
N GLN A 57 -18.16 -6.96 17.10
CA GLN A 57 -16.93 -6.44 17.69
C GLN A 57 -16.20 -5.46 16.75
N LEU A 58 -15.21 -4.76 17.28
CA LEU A 58 -14.22 -4.06 16.46
C LEU A 58 -13.46 -5.09 15.61
N TYR A 59 -13.25 -4.77 14.33
CA TYR A 59 -12.57 -5.65 13.37
C TYR A 59 -13.16 -7.07 13.22
N ASP A 60 -14.45 -7.24 13.52
CA ASP A 60 -15.14 -8.52 13.43
C ASP A 60 -15.09 -9.12 12.01
N PRO A 61 -14.53 -10.34 11.82
CA PRO A 61 -14.48 -11.00 10.52
C PRO A 61 -15.86 -11.28 9.90
N SER A 62 -16.92 -11.39 10.71
CA SER A 62 -18.31 -11.58 10.25
C SER A 62 -18.93 -10.33 9.62
N ARG A 63 -18.15 -9.25 9.47
CA ARG A 63 -18.54 -8.08 8.65
C ARG A 63 -18.75 -8.43 7.18
N THR A 64 -18.14 -9.52 6.72
CA THR A 64 -18.34 -10.09 5.39
C THR A 64 -18.90 -11.49 5.50
N ALA A 65 -19.65 -11.94 4.49
CA ALA A 65 -20.11 -13.32 4.39
C ALA A 65 -18.98 -14.30 4.03
N ILE A 66 -17.84 -13.80 3.56
CA ILE A 66 -16.67 -14.62 3.21
C ILE A 66 -15.99 -15.10 4.50
N VAL A 67 -15.69 -16.40 4.54
CA VAL A 67 -14.96 -17.02 5.65
C VAL A 67 -13.58 -17.44 5.17
N MET A 68 -12.55 -16.99 5.87
CA MET A 68 -11.15 -17.33 5.60
C MET A 68 -10.54 -18.00 6.83
N GLN A 69 -9.71 -19.03 6.62
CA GLN A 69 -8.93 -19.62 7.72
C GLN A 69 -7.89 -18.63 8.27
N ASP A 70 -7.28 -17.84 7.38
CA ASP A 70 -6.32 -16.79 7.72
C ASP A 70 -6.49 -15.60 6.76
N TRP A 71 -6.89 -14.45 7.29
CA TRP A 71 -7.05 -13.23 6.51
C TRP A 71 -5.71 -12.65 6.04
N TYR A 72 -4.61 -12.97 6.73
CA TYR A 72 -3.26 -12.55 6.33
C TYR A 72 -2.63 -13.43 5.25
N ALA A 73 -3.35 -14.44 4.75
CA ALA A 73 -2.96 -15.14 3.53
C ALA A 73 -2.97 -14.21 2.30
N PHE A 74 -3.80 -13.16 2.33
CA PHE A 74 -3.80 -12.13 1.30
C PHE A 74 -2.56 -11.24 1.41
N ASN A 75 -1.66 -11.37 0.43
CA ASN A 75 -0.42 -10.60 0.34
C ASN A 75 -0.40 -9.77 -0.94
N ASP A 76 0.06 -8.52 -0.86
CA ASP A 76 0.21 -7.65 -2.02
C ASP A 76 1.52 -7.98 -2.75
N PRO A 77 1.48 -8.49 -4.01
CA PRO A 77 2.69 -8.78 -4.78
C PRO A 77 3.53 -7.52 -5.07
N ARG A 78 2.94 -6.32 -4.99
CA ARG A 78 3.65 -5.03 -5.15
C ARG A 78 4.44 -4.65 -3.89
N GLN A 79 4.20 -5.35 -2.77
CA GLN A 79 4.80 -5.10 -1.45
C GLN A 79 4.61 -3.67 -0.95
N TYR A 80 3.44 -3.09 -1.20
CA TYR A 80 3.11 -1.75 -0.76
C TYR A 80 2.77 -1.68 0.72
N TYR A 81 3.78 -1.34 1.52
CA TYR A 81 3.59 -0.64 2.80
C TYR A 81 3.72 0.87 2.59
N TYR A 82 3.40 1.68 3.61
CA TYR A 82 3.26 3.14 3.48
C TYR A 82 4.37 3.80 2.65
N SER A 83 5.64 3.63 3.01
CA SER A 83 6.76 4.30 2.32
C SER A 83 6.88 3.88 0.86
N SER A 84 6.81 2.58 0.57
CA SER A 84 6.90 2.08 -0.81
C SER A 84 5.73 2.55 -1.69
N TYR A 85 4.53 2.66 -1.12
CA TYR A 85 3.35 3.20 -1.79
C TYR A 85 3.54 4.68 -2.14
N VAL A 86 3.88 5.52 -1.16
CA VAL A 86 4.02 6.97 -1.40
C VAL A 86 5.17 7.27 -2.35
N SER A 87 6.28 6.54 -2.29
CA SER A 87 7.38 6.70 -3.25
C SER A 87 6.99 6.29 -4.67
N ALA A 88 6.15 5.26 -4.83
CA ALA A 88 5.63 4.89 -6.14
C ALA A 88 4.67 5.96 -6.68
N ARG A 89 3.78 6.49 -5.85
CA ARG A 89 2.84 7.56 -6.22
C ARG A 89 3.53 8.89 -6.50
N ALA A 90 4.58 9.24 -5.74
CA ALA A 90 5.36 10.45 -5.97
C ALA A 90 5.99 10.45 -7.37
N ARG A 91 6.59 9.33 -7.79
CA ARG A 91 7.15 9.20 -9.15
C ARG A 91 6.09 9.31 -10.25
N GLN A 92 4.90 8.74 -10.02
CA GLN A 92 3.77 8.86 -10.95
C GLN A 92 3.28 10.30 -11.04
N GLN A 93 3.17 10.99 -9.90
CA GLN A 93 2.77 12.40 -9.83
C GLN A 93 3.77 13.29 -10.56
N GLU A 94 5.07 13.13 -10.32
CA GLU A 94 6.10 13.92 -10.98
C GLU A 94 6.06 13.77 -12.51
N SER A 95 5.88 12.55 -13.02
CA SER A 95 5.69 12.33 -14.46
C SER A 95 4.41 13.00 -14.97
N MET A 96 3.33 12.97 -14.21
CA MET A 96 2.05 13.56 -14.60
C MET A 96 2.13 15.09 -14.63
N GLU A 97 2.70 15.71 -13.59
CA GLU A 97 2.93 17.15 -13.51
C GLU A 97 3.79 17.65 -14.68
N ASN A 98 4.87 16.93 -15.02
CA ASN A 98 5.70 17.28 -16.17
C ASN A 98 4.91 17.23 -17.49
N ASN A 99 4.00 16.26 -17.64
CA ASN A 99 3.15 16.17 -18.82
C ASN A 99 2.15 17.34 -18.89
N PHE A 100 1.50 17.68 -17.76
CA PHE A 100 0.61 18.85 -17.70
C PHE A 100 1.36 20.14 -18.03
N ALA A 101 2.52 20.37 -17.41
CA ALA A 101 3.34 21.55 -17.67
C ALA A 101 3.77 21.66 -19.15
N LEU A 102 4.12 20.54 -19.79
CA LEU A 102 4.44 20.49 -21.21
C LEU A 102 3.24 20.87 -22.09
N ILE A 103 2.06 20.31 -21.79
CA ILE A 103 0.81 20.56 -22.53
C ILE A 103 0.42 22.04 -22.42
N GLU A 104 0.46 22.60 -21.21
CA GLU A 104 0.12 23.99 -20.94
C GLU A 104 1.10 24.96 -21.60
N LYS A 105 2.42 24.74 -21.42
CA LYS A 105 3.46 25.60 -21.99
C LYS A 105 3.36 25.71 -23.51
N ASN A 106 3.04 24.61 -24.18
CA ASN A 106 2.93 24.54 -25.63
C ASN A 106 1.49 24.77 -26.14
N ARG A 107 0.53 25.05 -25.24
CA ARG A 107 -0.89 25.25 -25.56
C ARG A 107 -1.49 24.13 -26.42
N LEU A 108 -1.09 22.88 -26.16
CA LEU A 108 -1.45 21.75 -27.03
C LEU A 108 -2.96 21.50 -27.07
N THR A 109 -3.69 21.90 -26.03
CA THR A 109 -5.16 21.86 -25.99
C THR A 109 -5.82 22.72 -27.05
N ASP A 110 -5.18 23.81 -27.50
CA ASP A 110 -5.76 24.74 -28.48
C ASP A 110 -5.82 24.10 -29.88
N SER A 111 -5.00 23.08 -30.13
CA SER A 111 -5.03 22.30 -31.38
C SER A 111 -6.16 21.27 -31.45
N ILE A 112 -6.85 21.02 -30.33
CA ILE A 112 -7.92 20.03 -30.24
C ILE A 112 -9.22 20.66 -30.77
N PRO A 113 -9.90 20.03 -31.75
CA PRO A 113 -11.18 20.53 -32.26
C PRO A 113 -12.22 20.72 -31.15
N ALA A 114 -12.98 21.82 -31.19
CA ALA A 114 -13.97 22.16 -30.16
C ALA A 114 -14.99 21.03 -29.91
N ALA A 115 -15.48 20.38 -30.96
CA ALA A 115 -16.40 19.25 -30.84
C ALA A 115 -15.82 18.09 -30.01
N LEU A 116 -14.51 17.83 -30.12
CA LEU A 116 -13.84 16.79 -29.34
C LEU A 116 -13.62 17.25 -27.89
N GLN A 117 -13.30 18.51 -27.66
CA GLN A 117 -13.22 19.07 -26.30
C GLN A 117 -14.57 18.92 -25.57
N ASP A 118 -15.68 19.19 -26.27
CA ASP A 118 -17.02 19.05 -25.71
C ASP A 118 -17.39 17.59 -25.43
N GLN A 119 -16.99 16.65 -26.30
CA GLN A 119 -17.13 15.22 -26.01
C GLN A 119 -16.34 14.79 -24.76
N VAL A 120 -15.09 15.24 -24.63
CA VAL A 120 -14.28 14.94 -23.43
C VAL A 120 -14.93 15.52 -22.17
N ARG A 121 -15.46 16.76 -22.24
CA ARG A 121 -16.18 17.39 -21.12
C ARG A 121 -17.44 16.64 -20.73
N GLN A 122 -18.18 16.09 -21.69
CA GLN A 122 -19.43 15.38 -21.45
C GLN A 122 -19.22 13.93 -21.01
N LEU A 123 -18.17 13.26 -21.50
CA LEU A 123 -17.99 11.81 -21.30
C LEU A 123 -16.87 11.45 -20.32
N LEU A 124 -15.79 12.23 -20.26
CA LEU A 124 -14.62 11.89 -19.43
C LEU A 124 -14.60 12.65 -18.11
N ILE A 125 -14.85 13.97 -18.12
CA ILE A 125 -14.79 14.79 -16.91
C ILE A 125 -15.79 14.36 -15.81
N PRO A 126 -17.00 13.84 -16.12
CA PRO A 126 -17.90 13.34 -15.08
C PRO A 126 -17.41 12.07 -14.35
N LEU A 127 -16.34 11.43 -14.81
CA LEU A 127 -15.73 10.29 -14.12
C LEU A 127 -14.85 10.68 -12.92
N ARG A 128 -14.65 11.99 -12.68
CA ARG A 128 -13.83 12.52 -11.57
C ARG A 128 -14.50 12.39 -10.20
#